data_AF-A0A6N6S444-F1
#
_entry.id   AF-A0A6N6S444-F1
#
_cell.length_a   1.000
_cell.length_b   1.000
_cell.length_c   1.000
_cell.angle_alpha   90.00
_cell.angle_beta   90.00
_cell.angle_gamma   90.00
#
_symmetry.space_group_name_H-M   'P 1'
#
loop_
_entity.id
_entity.type
_entity.pdbx_description
1 polymer ?
#
loop_
_entity_poly.entity_id
_entity_poly.type
_entity_poly.pdbx_seq_one_letter_code
_entity_poly.pdbx_strand_id
1 'polypeptide(L)'
;MSKKILGGREKVKAAVVQASPVFMDKGRTIEKACALIREAGRNNAELVAFSEAFIPCYPAYYTVGYETPPHEWTDYMIALQENSLVIPSEDTRILGEAARDAGAYVVIGCNELDDRPGSRTVYNTLLFIGKDG
;
A
#
# COMPACT_ATOMS: atom_id res chain seq x y z
N MET A 1 -3.08 -21.58 -29.32
CA MET A 1 -3.58 -20.20 -29.18
C MET A 1 -3.10 -19.67 -27.84
N SER A 2 -2.49 -18.47 -27.79
CA SER A 2 -2.09 -17.86 -26.52
C SER A 2 -3.33 -17.56 -25.67
N LYS A 3 -3.31 -17.89 -24.38
CA LYS A 3 -4.40 -17.57 -23.45
C LYS A 3 -4.40 -16.06 -23.25
N LYS A 4 -5.50 -15.39 -23.63
CA LYS A 4 -5.67 -13.96 -23.38
C LYS A 4 -5.69 -13.67 -21.87
N ILE A 5 -4.97 -12.64 -21.44
CA ILE A 5 -4.82 -12.21 -20.05
C ILE A 5 -5.08 -10.69 -19.92
N LEU A 6 -5.46 -10.23 -18.71
CA LEU A 6 -5.64 -8.80 -18.36
C LEU A 6 -6.40 -7.97 -19.43
N GLY A 7 -7.67 -8.32 -19.69
CA GLY A 7 -8.51 -7.58 -20.64
C GLY A 7 -8.30 -7.94 -22.11
N GLY A 8 -7.70 -9.09 -22.42
CA GLY A 8 -7.65 -9.63 -23.78
C GLY A 8 -6.26 -9.68 -24.43
N ARG A 9 -5.20 -9.37 -23.68
CA ARG A 9 -3.82 -9.26 -24.16
C ARG A 9 -3.14 -10.62 -24.28
N GLU A 10 -2.21 -10.76 -25.23
CA GLU A 10 -1.41 -11.98 -25.39
C GLU A 10 -0.22 -12.07 -24.44
N LYS A 11 0.26 -10.91 -23.95
CA LYS A 11 1.36 -10.76 -22.98
C LYS A 11 1.09 -9.55 -22.11
N VAL A 12 1.55 -9.60 -20.86
CA VAL A 12 1.49 -8.51 -19.89
C VAL A 12 2.88 -8.32 -19.31
N LYS A 13 3.33 -7.07 -19.19
CA LYS A 13 4.52 -6.74 -18.41
C LYS A 13 4.11 -6.36 -16.99
N ALA A 14 4.65 -7.05 -15.99
CA ALA A 14 4.43 -6.76 -14.58
C ALA A 14 5.70 -6.18 -13.94
N ALA A 15 5.53 -5.32 -12.94
CA ALA A 15 6.57 -4.83 -12.06
C ALA A 15 6.29 -5.28 -10.62
N VAL A 16 7.30 -5.83 -9.95
CA VAL A 16 7.26 -6.12 -8.52
C VAL A 16 8.15 -5.10 -7.83
N VAL A 17 7.57 -4.30 -6.97
CA VAL A 17 8.28 -3.24 -6.26
C VAL A 17 8.93 -3.81 -5.01
N GLN A 18 10.26 -3.85 -5.02
CA GLN A 18 11.07 -4.15 -3.84
C GLN A 18 11.65 -2.85 -3.31
N ALA A 19 10.95 -2.24 -2.34
CA ALA A 19 11.38 -1.02 -1.68
C ALA A 19 10.98 -1.05 -0.21
N SER A 20 11.73 -0.37 0.64
CA SER A 20 11.26 -0.05 1.99
C SER A 20 10.23 1.09 1.95
N PRO A 21 9.27 1.14 2.88
CA PRO A 21 8.49 2.34 3.09
C PRO A 21 9.32 3.43 3.79
N VAL A 22 8.75 4.62 3.94
CA VAL A 22 9.28 5.61 4.89
C VAL A 22 8.66 5.27 6.24
N PHE A 23 9.45 4.61 7.09
CA PHE A 23 8.98 3.99 8.32
C PHE A 23 8.15 4.95 9.18
N MET A 24 6.92 4.54 9.51
CA MET A 24 5.97 5.30 10.33
C MET A 24 5.65 6.72 9.81
N ASP A 25 5.76 6.93 8.49
CA ASP A 25 5.36 8.17 7.83
C ASP A 25 4.47 7.81 6.62
N LYS A 26 3.15 7.87 6.84
CA LYS A 26 2.16 7.53 5.82
C LYS A 26 2.31 8.40 4.57
N GLY A 27 2.43 9.72 4.75
CA GLY A 27 2.46 10.67 3.65
C GLY A 27 3.66 10.45 2.74
N ARG A 28 4.87 10.38 3.32
CA ARG A 28 6.09 10.14 2.54
C ARG A 28 6.15 8.75 1.94
N THR A 29 5.52 7.76 2.57
CA THR A 29 5.39 6.41 2.01
C THR A 29 4.47 6.40 0.79
N ILE A 30 3.35 7.13 0.83
CA ILE A 30 2.45 7.30 -0.32
C ILE A 30 3.17 8.04 -1.46
N GLU A 31 3.87 9.14 -1.16
CA GLU A 31 4.66 9.86 -2.16
C GLU A 31 5.67 8.94 -2.87
N LYS A 32 6.38 8.13 -2.08
CA LYS A 32 7.32 7.12 -2.60
C LYS A 32 6.60 6.06 -3.44
N ALA A 33 5.46 5.55 -2.99
CA ALA A 33 4.66 4.59 -3.74
C ALA A 33 4.22 5.16 -5.10
N CYS A 34 3.69 6.39 -5.12
CA CYS A 34 3.30 7.09 -6.34
C CYS A 34 4.47 7.27 -7.32
N ALA A 35 5.66 7.63 -6.82
CA ALA A 35 6.85 7.76 -7.67
C ALA A 35 7.24 6.42 -8.32
N LEU A 36 7.21 5.32 -7.55
CA LEU A 36 7.52 3.97 -8.02
C LEU A 36 6.46 3.43 -8.98
N ILE A 37 5.17 3.70 -8.75
CA ILE A 37 4.08 3.36 -9.68
C ILE A 37 4.32 4.03 -11.03
N ARG A 38 4.58 5.35 -11.03
CA ARG A 38 4.85 6.09 -12.27
C ARG A 38 6.12 5.61 -12.97
N GLU A 39 7.14 5.21 -12.21
CA GLU A 39 8.36 4.61 -12.78
C GLU A 39 8.08 3.28 -13.48
N ALA A 40 7.29 2.40 -12.85
CA ALA A 40 6.88 1.15 -13.47
C ALA A 40 6.08 1.40 -14.76
N GLY A 41 5.17 2.39 -14.75
CA GLY A 41 4.42 2.83 -15.93
C GLY A 41 5.33 3.35 -17.05
N ARG A 42 6.33 4.19 -16.75
CA ARG A 42 7.36 4.62 -17.73
C ARG A 42 8.13 3.45 -18.34
N ASN A 43 8.25 2.35 -17.60
CA ASN A 43 8.84 1.10 -18.06
C ASN A 43 7.83 0.16 -18.74
N ASN A 44 6.63 0.64 -19.08
CA ASN A 44 5.55 -0.10 -19.72
C ASN A 44 5.01 -1.27 -18.89
N ALA A 45 5.09 -1.22 -17.55
CA ALA A 45 4.39 -2.17 -16.71
C ALA A 45 2.89 -1.87 -16.71
N GLU A 46 2.07 -2.92 -16.79
CA GLU A 46 0.60 -2.84 -16.80
C GLU A 46 -0.01 -3.37 -15.50
N LEU A 47 0.80 -4.03 -14.68
CA LEU A 47 0.50 -4.49 -13.33
C LEU A 47 1.69 -4.14 -12.44
N VAL A 48 1.44 -3.44 -11.34
CA VAL A 48 2.44 -3.07 -10.34
C VAL A 48 2.02 -3.65 -9.00
N ALA A 49 2.88 -4.49 -8.41
CA ALA A 49 2.62 -5.12 -7.11
C ALA A 49 3.65 -4.64 -6.08
N PHE A 50 3.16 -4.25 -4.91
CA PHE A 50 3.97 -3.91 -3.73
C PHE A 50 3.95 -5.04 -2.70
N SER A 51 4.81 -4.93 -1.69
CA SER A 51 4.87 -5.85 -0.56
C SER A 51 3.64 -5.74 0.36
N GLU A 52 3.51 -6.72 1.25
CA GLU A 52 2.60 -6.69 2.40
C GLU A 52 2.84 -5.45 3.27
N ALA A 53 1.74 -4.86 3.75
CA ALA A 53 1.72 -3.72 4.66
C ALA A 53 2.72 -2.61 4.30
N PHE A 54 2.90 -2.32 3.00
CA PHE A 54 3.80 -1.27 2.56
C PHE A 54 3.42 0.09 3.17
N ILE A 55 2.13 0.39 3.34
CA ILE A 55 1.65 1.65 3.94
C ILE A 55 1.19 1.42 5.39
N PRO A 56 1.64 2.22 6.37
CA PRO A 56 2.86 3.05 6.34
C PRO A 56 4.12 2.20 6.53
N CYS A 57 4.00 1.01 7.11
CA CYS A 57 5.05 0.03 7.25
C CYS A 57 4.48 -1.31 7.71
N TYR A 58 5.19 -2.39 7.41
CA TYR A 58 4.89 -3.67 8.04
C TYR A 58 5.15 -3.51 9.54
N PRO A 59 4.25 -3.99 10.42
CA PRO A 59 4.44 -3.93 11.86
C PRO A 59 5.49 -4.97 12.32
N ALA A 60 6.68 -4.91 11.72
CA ALA A 60 7.84 -5.70 12.10
C ALA A 60 8.40 -5.06 13.36
N TYR A 61 8.17 -5.72 14.48
CA TYR A 61 8.81 -5.35 15.72
C TYR A 61 9.96 -6.30 16.03
N TYR A 62 11.02 -5.73 16.59
CA TYR A 62 12.17 -6.50 17.07
C TYR A 62 11.92 -7.12 18.46
N THR A 63 10.85 -6.72 19.18
CA THR A 63 10.63 -7.03 20.61
C THR A 63 9.20 -7.41 20.99
N VAL A 64 8.30 -7.72 20.04
CA VAL A 64 6.89 -7.99 20.39
C VAL A 64 6.69 -9.40 20.90
N GLY A 65 6.25 -9.46 22.15
CA GLY A 65 5.88 -10.66 22.90
C GLY A 65 5.31 -10.25 24.26
N TYR A 66 5.03 -11.23 25.11
CA TYR A 66 4.55 -11.00 26.49
C TYR A 66 5.51 -10.09 27.31
N GLU A 67 6.74 -9.90 26.86
CA GLU A 67 7.81 -9.19 27.55
C GLU A 67 7.98 -7.72 27.12
N THR A 68 7.25 -7.24 26.11
CA THR A 68 7.33 -5.82 25.71
C THR A 68 6.80 -4.93 26.83
N PRO A 69 7.54 -3.90 27.28
CA PRO A 69 7.02 -2.93 28.23
C PRO A 69 5.70 -2.32 27.69
N PRO A 70 4.61 -2.35 28.47
CA PRO A 70 3.30 -1.91 27.96
C PRO A 70 3.30 -0.50 27.36
N HIS A 71 4.10 0.42 27.89
CA HIS A 71 4.17 1.80 27.39
C HIS A 71 4.79 1.87 25.98
N GLU A 72 5.87 1.14 25.71
CA GLU A 72 6.49 1.10 24.37
C GLU A 72 5.53 0.50 23.33
N TRP A 73 4.80 -0.55 23.73
CA TRP A 73 3.76 -1.14 22.89
C TRP A 73 2.60 -0.18 22.62
N THR A 74 2.13 0.52 23.65
CA THR A 74 1.04 1.50 23.51
C THR A 74 1.44 2.64 22.57
N ASP A 75 2.61 3.24 22.75
CA ASP A 75 3.06 4.37 21.93
C ASP A 75 3.24 3.97 20.46
N TYR A 76 3.79 2.78 20.21
CA TYR A 76 3.87 2.27 18.85
C TYR A 76 2.48 2.07 18.24
N MET A 77 1.57 1.39 18.95
CA MET A 77 0.25 1.09 18.41
C MET A 77 -0.56 2.35 18.12
N ILE A 78 -0.38 3.40 18.92
CA ILE A 78 -0.93 4.74 18.64
C ILE A 78 -0.32 5.29 17.35
N ALA A 79 1.02 5.31 17.24
CA ALA A 79 1.70 5.82 16.04
C ALA A 79 1.32 5.04 14.77
N LEU A 80 1.17 3.71 14.85
CA LEU A 80 0.70 2.87 13.76
C LEU A 80 -0.73 3.23 13.37
N GLN A 81 -1.64 3.36 14.34
CA GLN A 81 -3.02 3.78 14.06
C GLN A 81 -3.09 5.17 13.40
N GLU A 82 -2.29 6.13 13.87
CA GLU A 82 -2.23 7.49 13.31
C GLU A 82 -1.70 7.51 11.87
N ASN A 83 -0.83 6.56 11.52
CA ASN A 83 -0.26 6.42 10.18
C ASN A 83 -0.96 5.36 9.31
N SER A 84 -1.97 4.67 9.82
CA SER A 84 -2.76 3.71 9.03
C SER A 84 -3.66 4.43 8.02
N LEU A 85 -3.99 3.72 6.95
CA LEU A 85 -4.75 4.21 5.83
C LEU A 85 -6.25 4.08 6.10
N VAL A 86 -7.00 5.18 6.02
CA VAL A 86 -8.46 5.12 5.97
C VAL A 86 -8.88 4.88 4.51
N ILE A 87 -9.84 3.99 4.29
CA ILE A 87 -10.30 3.62 2.95
C ILE A 87 -11.82 3.74 2.88
N PRO A 88 -12.41 4.52 1.95
CA PRO A 88 -11.76 5.43 1.01
C PRO A 88 -11.28 6.73 1.69
N SER A 89 -10.27 7.37 1.13
CA SER A 89 -9.75 8.66 1.59
C SER A 89 -9.00 9.43 0.49
N GLU A 90 -8.58 10.65 0.80
CA GLU A 90 -7.69 11.45 -0.04
C GLU A 90 -6.39 10.71 -0.38
N ASP A 91 -5.83 9.96 0.56
CA ASP A 91 -4.65 9.12 0.36
C ASP A 91 -4.90 8.04 -0.73
N THR A 92 -6.07 7.39 -0.69
CA THR A 92 -6.44 6.41 -1.73
C THR A 92 -6.69 7.07 -3.09
N ARG A 93 -7.19 8.30 -3.10
CA ARG A 93 -7.36 9.10 -4.32
C ARG A 93 -6.01 9.38 -4.98
N ILE A 94 -5.01 9.82 -4.21
CA ILE A 94 -3.64 10.09 -4.68
C ILE A 94 -2.98 8.84 -5.28
N LEU A 95 -3.17 7.67 -4.66
CA LEU A 95 -2.70 6.40 -5.21
C LEU A 95 -3.42 6.06 -6.53
N GLY A 96 -4.73 6.29 -6.61
CA GLY A 96 -5.53 6.18 -7.83
C GLY A 96 -5.00 7.05 -8.98
N GLU A 97 -4.65 8.30 -8.70
CA GLU A 97 -4.06 9.19 -9.72
C GLU A 97 -2.73 8.64 -10.24
N ALA A 98 -1.86 8.12 -9.37
CA ALA A 98 -0.61 7.51 -9.80
C ALA A 98 -0.83 6.25 -10.66
N ALA A 99 -1.82 5.42 -10.33
CA ALA A 99 -2.20 4.25 -11.13
C ALA A 99 -2.71 4.65 -12.52
N ARG A 100 -3.56 5.68 -12.58
CA ARG A 100 -4.06 6.27 -13.84
C ARG A 100 -2.92 6.86 -14.68
N ASP A 101 -2.01 7.62 -14.07
CA ASP A 101 -0.84 8.18 -14.74
C ASP A 101 0.06 7.08 -15.34
N ALA A 102 0.21 5.98 -14.62
CA ALA A 102 0.98 4.81 -15.08
C ALA A 102 0.24 3.97 -16.12
N GLY A 103 -1.08 4.13 -16.25
CA GLY A 103 -1.93 3.27 -17.08
C GLY A 103 -1.92 1.81 -16.64
N ALA A 104 -1.71 1.56 -15.34
CA ALA A 104 -1.43 0.23 -14.79
C ALA A 104 -2.37 -0.11 -13.62
N TYR A 105 -2.69 -1.40 -13.48
CA TYR A 105 -3.30 -1.89 -12.26
C TYR A 105 -2.28 -1.88 -11.13
N VAL A 106 -2.69 -1.46 -9.93
CA VAL A 106 -1.81 -1.44 -8.75
C VAL A 106 -2.41 -2.31 -7.66
N VAL A 107 -1.56 -3.15 -7.05
CA VAL A 107 -1.87 -3.93 -5.85
C VAL A 107 -0.89 -3.54 -4.77
N ILE A 108 -1.39 -3.00 -3.66
CA ILE A 108 -0.55 -2.49 -2.57
C ILE A 108 -1.07 -2.93 -1.20
N GLY A 109 -0.18 -3.50 -0.38
CA GLY A 109 -0.49 -3.84 1.00
C GLY A 109 -0.48 -2.61 1.89
N CYS A 110 -1.41 -2.54 2.84
CA CYS A 110 -1.52 -1.46 3.80
C CYS A 110 -2.08 -1.93 5.14
N ASN A 111 -1.81 -1.15 6.18
CA ASN A 111 -2.55 -1.18 7.43
C ASN A 111 -3.76 -0.27 7.24
N GLU A 112 -4.96 -0.86 7.21
CA GLU A 112 -6.23 -0.14 7.10
C GLU A 112 -6.75 0.22 8.49
N LEU A 113 -7.13 1.46 8.70
CA LEU A 113 -7.81 1.91 9.92
C LEU A 113 -9.32 1.98 9.67
N ASP A 114 -10.07 1.23 10.46
CA ASP A 114 -11.52 1.38 10.56
C ASP A 114 -11.85 2.62 11.39
N ASP A 115 -12.43 3.63 10.74
CA ASP A 115 -12.75 4.95 11.29
C ASP A 115 -14.21 5.09 11.76
N ARG A 116 -14.99 3.99 11.74
CA ARG A 116 -16.38 4.01 12.24
C ARG A 116 -16.41 4.47 13.69
N PRO A 117 -17.40 5.27 14.11
CA PRO A 117 -17.53 5.70 15.49
C PRO A 117 -17.46 4.53 16.48
N GLY A 118 -16.47 4.56 17.38
CA GLY A 118 -16.23 3.50 18.37
C GLY A 118 -15.26 2.41 17.93
N SER A 119 -14.75 2.44 16.70
CA SER A 119 -13.68 1.58 16.20
C SER A 119 -12.38 2.37 15.98
N ARG A 120 -11.25 1.69 16.22
CA ARG A 120 -9.90 2.09 15.78
C ARG A 120 -9.09 0.85 15.40
N THR A 121 -9.81 -0.14 14.87
CA THR A 121 -9.22 -1.45 14.56
C THR A 121 -8.33 -1.32 13.33
N VAL A 122 -7.15 -1.93 13.38
CA VAL A 122 -6.22 -1.98 12.26
C VAL A 122 -6.32 -3.34 11.58
N TYR A 123 -6.47 -3.34 10.26
CA TYR A 123 -6.53 -4.53 9.42
C TYR A 123 -5.34 -4.59 8.47
N ASN A 124 -4.88 -5.80 8.14
CA ASN A 124 -3.94 -6.02 7.04
C ASN A 124 -4.73 -6.17 5.75
N THR A 125 -4.62 -5.19 4.86
CA THR A 125 -5.48 -5.05 3.69
C THR A 125 -4.67 -4.95 2.40
N LEU A 126 -5.10 -5.68 1.36
CA LEU A 126 -4.64 -5.47 -0.02
C LEU A 126 -5.59 -4.51 -0.73
N LEU A 127 -5.06 -3.35 -1.14
CA LEU A 127 -5.78 -2.40 -1.98
C LEU A 127 -5.54 -2.71 -3.45
N PHE A 128 -6.62 -2.86 -4.22
CA PHE A 128 -6.61 -3.05 -5.67
C PHE A 128 -7.09 -1.78 -6.34
N ILE A 129 -6.26 -1.20 -7.21
CA ILE A 129 -6.52 0.07 -7.88
C ILE A 129 -6.56 -0.17 -9.39
N GLY A 130 -7.58 0.38 -10.04
CA GLY A 130 -7.77 0.27 -11.47
C GLY A 130 -6.76 1.11 -12.24
N LYS A 131 -6.53 0.76 -13.51
CA LYS A 131 -5.71 1.58 -14.43
C LYS A 131 -6.33 2.94 -14.76
N ASP A 132 -7.59 3.15 -14.40
CA ASP A 132 -8.38 4.37 -14.51
C ASP A 132 -8.35 5.23 -13.24
N GLY A 133 -7.76 4.72 -12.16
CA GLY A 133 -7.67 5.36 -10.85
C GLY A 133 -8.74 4.84 -9.91
#